data_AF-A0A523ZDK3-F1
#
_entry.id   AF-A0A523ZDK3-F1
#
_cell.length_a   1.000
_cell.length_b   1.000
_cell.length_c   1.000
_cell.angle_alpha   90.00
_cell.angle_beta   90.00
_cell.angle_gamma   90.00
#
_symmetry.space_group_name_H-M   'P 1'
#
loop_
_entity.id
_entity.type
_entity.pdbx_description
1 polymer ?
#
loop_
_entity_poly.entity_id
_entity_poly.type
_entity_poly.pdbx_seq_one_letter_code
_entity_poly.pdbx_strand_id
1 'polypeptide(L)'
;MPKQKIRIKLRAFDHRILDQSAGQIVEAAEQTGAKVVGPVPLPTRIKKFCVIRSPHVDKDSREQFEIRTHKRLIDILEPSSRTIDILTRLDLPAGV
;
A
#
# COMPACT_ATOMS: atom_id res chain seq x y z
N MET A 1 -21.47 -21.74 -5.06
CA MET A 1 -21.61 -20.28 -5.31
C MET A 1 -20.23 -19.64 -5.30
N PRO A 2 -19.91 -18.67 -6.17
CA PRO A 2 -18.62 -18.01 -6.14
C PRO A 2 -18.45 -17.30 -4.80
N LYS A 3 -17.40 -17.67 -4.04
CA LYS A 3 -17.07 -16.98 -2.79
C LYS A 3 -16.74 -15.53 -3.11
N GLN A 4 -17.55 -14.61 -2.64
CA GLN A 4 -17.26 -13.18 -2.73
C GLN A 4 -15.98 -12.89 -1.96
N LYS A 5 -15.01 -12.30 -2.63
CA LYS A 5 -13.71 -11.93 -2.09
C LYS A 5 -13.47 -10.46 -2.33
N ILE A 6 -13.04 -9.74 -1.31
CA ILE A 6 -12.63 -8.34 -1.43
C ILE A 6 -11.11 -8.32 -1.41
N ARG A 7 -10.53 -7.62 -2.38
CA ARG A 7 -9.08 -7.48 -2.52
C ARG A 7 -8.70 -6.02 -2.42
N ILE A 8 -7.96 -5.68 -1.38
CA ILE A 8 -7.51 -4.32 -1.09
C ILE A 8 -6.03 -4.23 -1.48
N LYS A 9 -5.69 -3.25 -2.32
CA LYS A 9 -4.32 -3.01 -2.79
C LYS A 9 -3.84 -1.65 -2.36
N LEU A 10 -3.05 -1.62 -1.29
CA LEU A 10 -2.49 -0.41 -0.71
C LEU A 10 -1.19 -0.02 -1.43
N ARG A 11 -0.97 1.29 -1.63
CA ARG A 11 0.20 1.81 -2.36
C ARG A 11 0.68 3.12 -1.75
N ALA A 12 1.86 3.10 -1.17
CA ALA A 12 2.46 4.29 -0.56
C ALA A 12 3.91 4.51 -1.02
N PHE A 13 4.40 5.73 -0.83
CA PHE A 13 5.82 6.05 -0.96
C PHE A 13 6.61 5.72 0.31
N ASP A 14 6.02 5.94 1.49
CA ASP A 14 6.59 5.54 2.78
C ASP A 14 6.09 4.15 3.19
N HIS A 15 7.01 3.27 3.55
CA HIS A 15 6.67 1.93 4.02
C HIS A 15 6.09 1.93 5.44
N ARG A 16 6.46 2.89 6.29
CA ARG A 16 6.04 2.92 7.71
C ARG A 16 4.54 3.16 7.83
N ILE A 17 4.06 4.17 7.10
CA ILE A 17 2.63 4.53 7.05
C ILE A 17 1.84 3.37 6.44
N LEU A 18 2.37 2.74 5.39
CA LEU A 18 1.73 1.60 4.73
C LEU A 18 1.56 0.40 5.65
N ASP A 19 2.59 0.07 6.42
CA ASP A 19 2.56 -1.07 7.35
C ASP A 19 1.62 -0.78 8.54
N GLN A 20 1.59 0.47 9.03
CA GLN A 20 0.63 0.91 10.06
C GLN A 20 -0.81 0.79 9.57
N SER A 21 -1.11 1.31 8.36
CA SER A 21 -2.45 1.21 7.77
C SER A 21 -2.86 -0.22 7.47
N ALA A 22 -1.93 -1.04 6.98
CA ALA A 22 -2.20 -2.45 6.74
C ALA A 22 -2.54 -3.18 8.05
N GLY A 23 -1.83 -2.87 9.14
CA GLY A 23 -2.14 -3.38 10.48
C GLY A 23 -3.53 -2.98 10.96
N GLN A 24 -3.89 -1.70 10.83
CA GLN A 24 -5.21 -1.20 11.22
C GLN A 24 -6.36 -1.88 10.44
N ILE A 25 -6.18 -2.09 9.13
CA ILE A 25 -7.18 -2.77 8.30
C ILE A 25 -7.34 -4.24 8.72
N VAL A 26 -6.23 -4.92 9.02
CA VAL A 26 -6.25 -6.32 9.46
C VAL A 26 -6.93 -6.44 10.81
N GLU A 27 -6.57 -5.60 11.79
CA GLU A 27 -7.17 -5.59 13.12
C GLU A 27 -8.69 -5.32 13.05
N ALA A 28 -9.11 -4.33 12.25
CA ALA A 28 -10.52 -4.01 12.07
C ALA A 28 -11.30 -5.17 11.43
N ALA A 29 -10.71 -5.88 10.48
CA ALA A 29 -11.35 -7.02 9.82
C ALA A 29 -11.35 -8.29 10.69
N GLU A 30 -10.36 -8.47 11.58
CA GLU A 30 -10.34 -9.54 12.57
C GLU A 30 -11.39 -9.31 13.67
N GLN A 31 -11.55 -8.07 14.14
CA GLN A 31 -12.58 -7.70 15.12
C GLN A 31 -14.01 -7.99 14.64
N THR A 32 -14.26 -7.92 13.33
CA THR A 32 -15.57 -8.24 12.75
C THR A 32 -15.77 -9.73 12.45
N GLY A 33 -14.74 -10.56 12.68
CA GLY A 33 -14.77 -12.00 12.46
C GLY A 33 -14.64 -12.41 10.98
N ALA A 34 -14.19 -11.51 10.10
CA ALA A 34 -13.91 -11.85 8.71
C ALA A 34 -12.59 -12.62 8.59
N LYS A 35 -12.51 -13.58 7.68
CA LYS A 35 -11.26 -14.31 7.44
C LYS A 35 -10.34 -13.46 6.56
N VAL A 36 -9.25 -12.97 7.13
CA VAL A 36 -8.27 -12.14 6.43
C VAL A 36 -7.07 -12.99 6.02
N VAL A 37 -6.69 -12.89 4.75
CA VAL A 37 -5.34 -13.26 4.31
C VAL A 37 -4.49 -12.03 4.56
N GLY A 38 -3.55 -12.17 5.51
CA GLY A 38 -2.74 -11.09 6.06
C GLY A 38 -2.03 -10.22 5.02
N PRO A 39 -1.38 -9.13 5.44
CA PRO A 39 -0.86 -8.13 4.52
C PRO A 39 0.32 -8.69 3.72
N VAL A 40 0.05 -9.15 2.50
CA VAL A 40 1.03 -9.77 1.63
C VAL A 40 1.93 -8.69 1.03
N PRO A 41 3.26 -8.73 1.28
CA PRO A 41 4.18 -7.79 0.70
C PRO A 41 4.36 -8.08 -0.80
N LEU A 42 3.98 -7.11 -1.65
CA LEU A 42 4.28 -7.19 -3.08
C LEU A 42 5.61 -6.50 -3.38
N PRO A 43 6.31 -6.90 -4.46
CA PRO A 43 7.56 -6.27 -4.87
C PRO A 43 7.43 -4.75 -5.03
N THR A 44 8.37 -4.04 -4.43
CA THR A 44 8.47 -2.58 -4.50
C THR A 44 8.81 -2.17 -5.93
N ARG A 45 8.07 -1.20 -6.47
CA ARG A 45 8.41 -0.64 -7.78
C ARG A 45 9.38 0.50 -7.57
N ILE A 46 10.60 0.34 -8.08
CA ILE A 46 11.64 1.37 -8.03
C ILE A 46 11.73 2.00 -9.42
N LYS A 47 11.49 3.31 -9.50
CA LYS A 47 11.76 4.10 -10.72
C LYS A 47 12.98 4.95 -10.45
N LYS A 48 14.03 4.80 -11.25
CA LYS A 48 15.30 5.54 -11.12
C LYS A 48 15.38 6.59 -12.21
N PHE A 49 15.86 7.77 -11.87
CA PHE A 49 16.03 8.90 -12.79
C PHE A 49 17.39 9.54 -12.52
N CYS A 50 18.13 9.84 -13.59
CA CYS A 50 19.37 10.58 -13.51
C CYS A 50 19.14 11.96 -14.10
N VAL A 51 19.50 13.01 -13.37
CA VAL A 51 19.47 14.39 -13.88
C VAL A 51 20.87 14.99 -13.81
N ILE A 52 21.16 15.91 -14.73
CA ILE A 52 22.39 16.70 -14.68
C ILE A 52 22.18 17.79 -13.63
N ARG A 53 23.18 18.02 -12.77
CA ARG A 53 23.11 19.07 -11.73
C ARG A 53 23.32 20.47 -12.29
N SER A 54 24.28 20.60 -13.20
CA SER A 54 24.63 21.89 -13.81
C SER A 54 23.68 22.23 -14.95
N PRO A 55 23.26 23.50 -15.11
CA PRO A 55 22.48 23.93 -16.26
C PRO A 55 23.30 23.95 -17.57
N HIS A 56 24.64 23.98 -17.51
CA HIS A 56 25.50 24.03 -18.70
C HIS A 56 26.86 23.32 -18.49
N VAL A 57 27.42 22.75 -19.56
CA VAL A 57 28.74 22.07 -19.66
C VAL A 57 28.94 20.78 -18.82
N ASP A 58 28.64 20.77 -17.52
CA ASP A 58 29.12 19.71 -16.62
C ASP A 58 28.27 18.42 -16.66
N LYS A 59 28.51 17.56 -17.67
CA LYS A 59 27.78 16.30 -17.89
C LYS A 59 28.12 15.17 -16.90
N ASP A 60 29.29 15.22 -16.28
CA ASP A 60 29.74 14.20 -15.32
C ASP A 60 29.14 14.41 -13.93
N SER A 61 28.72 15.64 -13.63
CA SER A 61 27.97 15.97 -12.42
C SER A 61 26.50 15.56 -12.57
N ARG A 62 26.19 14.32 -12.18
CA ARG A 62 24.84 13.74 -12.24
C ARG A 62 24.31 13.43 -10.85
N GLU A 63 23.01 13.56 -10.69
CA GLU A 63 22.30 13.18 -9.48
C GLU A 63 21.34 12.03 -9.76
N GLN A 64 21.31 11.10 -8.81
CA GLN A 64 20.53 9.87 -8.89
C GLN A 64 19.32 10.00 -7.97
N PHE A 65 18.13 10.11 -8.56
CA PHE A 65 16.88 10.12 -7.83
C PHE A 65 16.14 8.82 -8.04
N GLU A 66 15.36 8.41 -7.03
CA GLU A 66 14.45 7.29 -7.19
C GLU A 66 13.11 7.53 -6.49
N ILE A 67 12.08 6.95 -7.08
CA ILE A 67 10.75 6.86 -6.48
C ILE A 67 10.50 5.40 -6.17
N ARG A 68 10.35 5.09 -4.89
CA ARG A 68 9.96 3.77 -4.40
C ARG A 68 8.47 3.75 -4.13
N THR A 69 7.75 2.83 -4.75
CA THR A 69 6.33 2.58 -4.44
C THR A 69 6.23 1.22 -3.78
N HIS A 70 5.88 1.23 -2.49
CA HIS A 70 5.61 0.04 -1.70
C HIS A 70 4.17 -0.40 -1.92
N LYS A 71 3.95 -1.71 -1.92
CA LYS A 71 2.65 -2.30 -2.24
C LYS A 71 2.34 -3.40 -1.24
N ARG A 72 1.14 -3.36 -0.67
CA ARG A 72 0.58 -4.44 0.15
C ARG A 72 -0.73 -4.92 -0.45
N LEU A 73 -0.98 -6.21 -0.32
CA LEU A 73 -2.22 -6.84 -0.74
C LEU A 73 -2.89 -7.46 0.48
N ILE A 74 -4.16 -7.15 0.69
CA ILE A 74 -4.98 -7.77 1.74
C ILE A 74 -6.18 -8.38 1.04
N ASP A 75 -6.40 -9.67 1.26
CA ASP A 75 -7.55 -10.39 0.73
C ASP A 75 -8.48 -10.78 1.88
N ILE A 76 -9.75 -10.36 1.81
CA ILE A 76 -10.77 -10.71 2.78
C ILE A 76 -11.67 -11.80 2.17
N LEU A 77 -11.63 -12.97 2.81
CA LEU A 77 -12.43 -14.14 2.48
C LEU A 77 -13.74 -14.06 3.27
N GLU A 78 -14.88 -14.14 2.58
CA GLU A 78 -16.22 -14.14 3.19
C GLU A 78 -16.53 -12.82 3.93
N PRO A 79 -16.72 -11.71 3.19
CA PRO A 79 -17.04 -10.42 3.81
C PRO A 79 -18.45 -10.43 4.42
N SER A 80 -18.58 -9.97 5.67
CA SER A 80 -19.88 -9.62 6.26
C SER A 80 -20.26 -8.18 5.91
N SER A 81 -21.56 -7.86 5.85
CA SER A 81 -22.04 -6.48 5.60
C SER A 81 -21.45 -5.48 6.60
N ARG A 82 -21.39 -5.86 7.87
CA ARG A 82 -20.76 -5.09 8.95
C ARG A 82 -19.27 -4.79 8.68
N THR A 83 -18.54 -5.74 8.08
CA THR A 83 -17.12 -5.55 7.74
C THR A 83 -16.95 -4.52 6.63
N ILE A 84 -17.84 -4.53 5.62
CA ILE A 84 -17.80 -3.57 4.51
C ILE A 84 -18.01 -2.14 5.03
N ASP A 85 -18.97 -1.95 5.93
CA ASP A 85 -19.27 -0.63 6.49
C ASP A 85 -18.11 -0.07 7.33
N ILE A 86 -17.44 -0.92 8.11
CA ILE A 86 -16.30 -0.52 8.94
C ILE A 86 -15.10 -0.16 8.07
N LEU A 87 -14.79 -0.97 7.05
CA LEU A 87 -13.68 -0.70 6.15
C LEU A 87 -13.86 0.59 5.35
N THR A 88 -15.10 0.95 5.02
CA THR A 88 -15.41 2.18 4.28
C THR A 88 -15.30 3.43 5.16
N ARG A 89 -15.50 3.29 6.46
CA ARG A 89 -15.43 4.39 7.45
C ARG A 89 -14.05 4.53 8.09
N LEU A 90 -13.11 3.64 7.78
CA LEU A 90 -11.80 3.68 8.39
C LEU A 90 -10.97 4.84 7.81
N ASP A 91 -10.59 5.78 8.67
CA ASP A 91 -9.73 6.89 8.27
C ASP A 91 -8.30 6.41 8.08
N LEU A 92 -7.86 6.35 6.82
CA LEU A 92 -6.48 6.03 6.49
C LEU A 92 -5.61 7.29 6.53
N PRO A 93 -4.37 7.20 7.02
CA PRO A 93 -3.43 8.32 7.04
C PRO A 93 -3.16 8.84 5.61
N ALA A 94 -2.99 10.15 5.48
CA ALA A 94 -2.67 10.79 4.21
C ALA A 94 -1.33 10.25 3.67
N GLY A 95 -1.37 9.51 2.55
CA GLY A 95 -0.17 8.96 1.90
C GLY A 95 -0.22 7.47 1.57
N VAL A 96 -1.33 6.78 1.83
CA VAL A 96 -1.57 5.34 1.56
C VAL A 96 -2.67 5.11 0.52
#